data_AF-A0A258CNN1-F1
#
_entry.id   AF-A0A258CNN1-F1
#
_cell.length_a   1.000
_cell.length_b   1.000
_cell.length_c   1.000
_cell.angle_alpha   90.00
_cell.angle_beta   90.00
_cell.angle_gamma   90.00
#
_symmetry.space_group_name_H-M   'P 1'
#
loop_
_entity.id
_entity.type
_entity.pdbx_description
1 polymer ?
#
loop_
_entity_poly.entity_id
_entity_poly.type
_entity_poly.pdbx_seq_one_letter_code
_entity_poly.pdbx_strand_id
1 'polypeptide(L)'
;MILYLGYWFPLAVRARYIALFMAAVPLASAIGSPVSALVLQTHGFLGLAGWQWLFILEGLPACLLGVAVLVLLPDGPKTAPWLDADEKRAISDRLAADAALHSASTRHALWPALKDARVLLLGLVYFGLVVGLYGIGLWLPQMIQAMGYTPGQIGMILIVPYGFSAIAMLVWGRHSDQSGER
;
A
#
# COMPACT_ATOMS: atom_id res chain seq x y z
N MET A 1 0.93 -5.71 -9.31
CA MET A 1 2.00 -4.67 -9.29
C MET A 1 3.38 -5.18 -8.90
N ILE A 2 3.54 -5.91 -7.79
CA ILE A 2 4.85 -6.44 -7.38
C ILE A 2 5.47 -7.32 -8.48
N LEU A 3 4.66 -8.15 -9.15
CA LEU A 3 5.08 -8.94 -10.32
C LEU A 3 5.52 -8.05 -11.50
N TYR A 4 4.78 -6.98 -11.80
CA TYR A 4 5.09 -6.05 -12.89
C TYR A 4 6.41 -5.30 -12.64
N LEU A 5 6.63 -4.81 -11.42
CA LEU A 5 7.94 -4.25 -11.01
C LEU A 5 9.06 -5.29 -11.09
N GLY A 6 8.71 -6.58 -10.97
CA GLY A 6 9.61 -7.69 -11.18
C GLY A 6 10.09 -7.88 -12.62
N TYR A 7 9.32 -7.43 -13.60
CA TYR A 7 9.72 -7.46 -15.02
C TYR A 7 10.53 -6.24 -15.45
N TRP A 8 10.47 -5.15 -14.69
CA TRP A 8 11.11 -3.88 -15.03
C TRP A 8 12.40 -3.61 -14.25
N PHE A 9 12.54 -4.13 -13.02
CA PHE A 9 13.64 -3.76 -12.13
C PHE A 9 14.48 -4.97 -11.66
N PRO A 10 15.83 -4.88 -11.73
CA PRO A 10 16.74 -5.82 -11.10
C PRO A 10 16.54 -5.92 -9.58
N LEU A 11 16.85 -7.09 -8.99
CA LEU A 11 16.65 -7.37 -7.56
C LEU A 11 17.31 -6.32 -6.65
N ALA A 12 18.50 -5.85 -7.02
CA ALA A 12 19.27 -4.87 -6.25
C ALA A 12 18.55 -3.55 -6.01
N VAL A 13 17.67 -3.14 -6.93
CA VAL A 13 16.91 -1.87 -6.84
C VAL A 13 15.41 -2.08 -6.66
N ARG A 14 14.91 -3.30 -6.87
CA ARG A 14 13.49 -3.65 -6.81
C ARG A 14 12.85 -3.32 -5.46
N ALA A 15 13.51 -3.65 -4.35
CA ALA A 15 12.99 -3.37 -3.01
C ALA A 15 12.78 -1.86 -2.79
N ARG A 16 13.69 -1.02 -3.28
CA ARG A 16 13.60 0.44 -3.18
C ARG A 16 12.40 0.99 -3.97
N TYR A 17 12.19 0.51 -5.19
CA TYR A 17 11.05 0.96 -6.01
C TYR A 17 9.71 0.41 -5.51
N ILE A 18 9.67 -0.81 -4.96
CA ILE A 18 8.48 -1.32 -4.27
C ILE A 18 8.17 -0.46 -3.05
N ALA A 19 9.17 -0.10 -2.23
CA ALA A 19 8.97 0.76 -1.07
C ALA A 19 8.46 2.16 -1.48
N LEU A 20 9.05 2.76 -2.51
CA LEU A 20 8.57 4.04 -3.05
C LEU A 20 7.12 3.95 -3.55
N PHE A 21 6.77 2.86 -4.24
CA PHE A 21 5.41 2.64 -4.70
C PHE A 21 4.44 2.47 -3.52
N MET A 22 4.83 1.72 -2.49
CA MET A 22 4.04 1.54 -1.27
C MET A 22 3.88 2.84 -0.48
N ALA A 23 4.86 3.74 -0.54
CA ALA A 23 4.77 5.08 0.06
C ALA A 23 3.72 5.97 -0.63
N ALA A 24 3.28 5.65 -1.85
CA ALA A 24 2.18 6.34 -2.50
C ALA A 24 0.85 6.16 -1.74
N VAL A 25 0.65 5.04 -1.05
CA VAL A 25 -0.57 4.77 -0.26
C VAL A 25 -0.75 5.76 0.89
N PRO A 26 0.19 5.89 1.86
CA PRO A 26 0.04 6.86 2.95
C PRO A 26 0.05 8.30 2.43
N LEU A 27 0.79 8.60 1.36
CA LEU A 27 0.79 9.93 0.74
C LEU A 27 -0.57 10.28 0.14
N ALA A 28 -1.18 9.34 -0.60
CA ALA A 28 -2.52 9.49 -1.13
C ALA A 28 -3.56 9.66 -0.01
N SER A 29 -3.44 8.92 1.10
CA SER A 29 -4.33 9.09 2.25
C SER A 29 -4.15 10.46 2.94
N ALA A 30 -2.91 10.92 3.09
CA ALA A 30 -2.59 12.20 3.74
C ALA A 30 -3.11 13.41 2.95
N ILE A 31 -3.08 13.34 1.62
CA ILE A 31 -3.56 14.41 0.74
C ILE A 31 -5.05 14.24 0.43
N GLY A 32 -5.48 13.00 0.16
CA GLY A 32 -6.86 12.65 -0.18
C GLY A 32 -7.83 12.99 0.93
N SER A 33 -7.51 12.67 2.19
CA SER A 33 -8.47 12.88 3.30
C SER A 33 -8.89 14.36 3.46
N PRO A 34 -7.98 15.35 3.48
CA PRO A 34 -8.37 16.77 3.48
C PRO A 34 -9.10 17.21 2.21
N VAL A 35 -8.66 16.76 1.03
CA VAL A 35 -9.30 17.10 -0.24
C VAL A 35 -10.73 16.58 -0.28
N SER A 36 -10.96 15.32 0.07
CA SER A 36 -12.28 14.72 0.15
C SER A 36 -13.16 15.44 1.20
N ALA A 37 -12.59 15.85 2.33
CA ALA A 37 -13.32 16.61 3.35
C ALA A 37 -13.78 17.99 2.83
N LEU A 38 -12.96 18.68 2.04
CA LEU A 38 -13.33 19.94 1.39
C LEU A 38 -14.40 19.74 0.31
N VAL A 39 -14.30 18.65 -0.47
CA VAL A 39 -15.32 18.31 -1.48
C VAL A 39 -16.66 17.95 -0.83
N LEU A 40 -16.67 17.28 0.32
CA LEU A 40 -17.92 17.00 1.04
C LEU A 40 -18.63 18.28 1.54
N GLN A 41 -17.90 19.39 1.72
CA GLN A 41 -18.48 20.69 2.10
C GLN A 41 -19.19 21.39 0.93
N THR A 42 -18.99 20.98 -0.33
CA THR A 42 -19.72 21.56 -1.50
C THR A 42 -21.14 21.01 -1.66
N HIS A 43 -21.72 20.49 -0.58
CA HIS A 43 -23.06 19.95 -0.55
C HIS A 43 -24.09 21.00 -1.00
N GLY A 44 -24.88 20.69 -2.04
CA GLY A 44 -25.88 21.60 -2.61
C GLY A 44 -25.36 22.47 -3.76
N PHE A 45 -24.07 22.42 -4.09
CA PHE A 45 -23.55 23.05 -5.31
C PHE A 45 -24.09 22.31 -6.54
N LEU A 46 -24.82 23.03 -7.40
CA LEU A 46 -25.58 22.50 -8.55
C LEU A 46 -26.67 21.46 -8.19
N GLY A 47 -27.17 21.47 -6.95
CA GLY A 47 -28.19 20.52 -6.50
C GLY A 47 -27.70 19.09 -6.28
N LEU A 48 -26.38 18.87 -6.34
CA LEU A 48 -25.74 17.58 -6.09
C LEU A 48 -25.27 17.46 -4.64
N ALA A 49 -25.32 16.24 -4.12
CA ALA A 49 -24.79 15.93 -2.81
C ALA A 49 -23.24 15.87 -2.86
N GLY A 50 -22.57 16.29 -1.79
CA GLY A 50 -21.09 16.30 -1.72
C GLY A 50 -20.43 14.95 -2.04
N TRP A 51 -21.08 13.83 -1.76
CA TRP A 51 -20.56 12.50 -2.12
C TRP A 51 -20.56 12.24 -3.64
N GLN A 52 -21.49 12.84 -4.39
CA GLN A 52 -21.50 12.74 -5.86
C GLN A 52 -20.33 13.51 -6.46
N TRP A 53 -19.97 14.65 -5.86
CA TRP A 53 -18.78 15.40 -6.23
C TRP A 53 -17.49 14.61 -5.99
N LEU A 54 -17.41 13.77 -4.96
CA LEU A 54 -16.27 12.85 -4.78
C LEU A 54 -16.12 11.90 -5.97
N PHE A 55 -17.21 11.28 -6.43
CA PHE A 55 -17.14 10.40 -7.60
C PHE A 55 -16.73 11.13 -8.88
N ILE A 56 -17.18 12.37 -9.07
CA ILE A 56 -16.85 13.17 -10.26
C ILE A 56 -15.41 13.69 -10.21
N LEU A 57 -14.95 14.18 -9.06
CA LEU A 57 -13.66 14.85 -8.93
C LEU A 57 -12.52 13.90 -8.62
N GLU A 58 -12.77 12.81 -7.90
CA GLU A 58 -11.74 11.80 -7.59
C GLU A 58 -11.91 10.54 -8.45
N GLY A 59 -13.14 10.06 -8.58
CA GLY A 59 -13.43 8.82 -9.31
C GLY A 59 -13.18 8.93 -10.81
N LEU A 60 -13.66 10.00 -11.44
CA LEU A 60 -13.57 10.19 -12.90
C LEU A 60 -12.11 10.31 -13.38
N PRO A 61 -11.24 11.13 -12.75
CA PRO A 61 -9.81 11.14 -13.08
C PRO A 61 -9.12 9.80 -12.82
N ALA A 62 -9.48 9.09 -11.75
CA ALA A 62 -8.94 7.76 -11.46
C ALA A 62 -9.34 6.73 -12.54
N CYS A 63 -10.59 6.78 -13.02
CA CYS A 63 -11.05 5.95 -14.14
C CYS A 63 -10.31 6.27 -15.44
N LEU A 64 -10.14 7.55 -15.76
CA LEU A 64 -9.38 7.98 -16.94
C LEU A 64 -7.92 7.55 -16.87
N LEU A 65 -7.28 7.67 -15.70
CA LEU A 65 -5.95 7.15 -15.47
C LEU A 65 -5.89 5.62 -15.61
N GLY A 66 -6.91 4.90 -15.13
CA GLY A 66 -7.03 3.45 -15.32
C GLY A 66 -7.07 3.05 -16.79
N VAL A 67 -7.87 3.75 -17.60
CA VAL A 67 -7.91 3.54 -19.06
C VAL A 67 -6.58 3.94 -19.71
N ALA A 68 -5.99 5.05 -19.30
CA ALA A 68 -4.69 5.49 -19.79
C ALA A 68 -3.60 4.46 -19.49
N VAL A 69 -3.59 3.85 -18.30
CA VAL A 69 -2.67 2.77 -17.93
C VAL A 69 -2.89 1.55 -18.84
N LEU A 70 -4.12 1.18 -19.17
CA LEU A 70 -4.38 0.04 -20.07
C LEU A 70 -3.84 0.26 -21.50
N VAL A 71 -3.78 1.51 -21.97
CA VAL A 71 -3.34 1.85 -23.32
C VAL A 71 -1.86 2.22 -23.39
N LEU A 72 -1.34 2.92 -22.37
CA LEU A 72 -0.02 3.52 -22.38
C LEU A 72 1.03 2.69 -21.63
N LEU A 73 0.62 1.80 -20.71
CA LEU A 73 1.56 1.04 -19.91
C LEU A 73 2.03 -0.21 -20.69
N PRO A 74 3.30 -0.29 -21.12
CA PRO A 74 3.83 -1.43 -21.85
C PRO A 74 4.08 -2.60 -20.91
N ASP A 75 3.86 -3.83 -21.36
CA ASP A 75 4.05 -5.03 -20.54
C ASP A 75 5.50 -5.24 -20.05
N GLY A 76 6.49 -4.63 -20.71
CA GLY A 76 7.88 -4.76 -20.32
C GLY A 76 8.81 -3.77 -21.01
N PRO A 77 10.09 -3.74 -20.61
CA PRO A 77 11.07 -2.82 -21.17
C PRO A 77 11.26 -2.98 -22.70
N LYS A 78 10.98 -4.18 -23.25
CA LYS A 78 11.09 -4.45 -24.69
C LYS A 78 10.02 -3.73 -25.53
N THR A 79 8.80 -3.58 -25.00
CA THR A 79 7.66 -2.95 -25.71
C THR A 79 7.51 -1.47 -25.37
N ALA A 80 8.40 -0.93 -24.51
CA ALA A 80 8.34 0.45 -24.08
C ALA A 80 8.68 1.44 -25.22
N PRO A 81 7.77 2.35 -25.60
CA PRO A 81 8.01 3.28 -26.68
C PRO A 81 8.98 4.42 -26.31
N TRP A 82 9.18 4.68 -25.03
CA TRP A 82 10.04 5.77 -24.53
C TRP A 82 11.50 5.36 -24.27
N LEU A 83 11.85 4.08 -24.40
CA LEU A 83 13.22 3.58 -24.21
C LEU A 83 13.92 3.43 -25.55
N ASP A 84 15.16 3.90 -25.64
CA ASP A 84 15.99 3.73 -26.83
C ASP A 84 16.50 2.27 -26.93
N ALA A 85 16.95 1.86 -28.11
CA ALA A 85 17.39 0.50 -28.39
C ALA A 85 18.52 0.03 -27.47
N ASP A 86 19.46 0.92 -27.14
CA ASP A 86 20.58 0.63 -26.25
C ASP A 86 20.14 0.50 -24.78
N GLU A 87 19.19 1.32 -24.33
CA GLU A 87 18.62 1.23 -22.98
C GLU A 87 17.81 -0.06 -22.81
N LYS A 88 17.03 -0.44 -23.84
CA LYS A 88 16.29 -1.71 -23.86
C LYS A 88 17.22 -2.92 -23.73
N ARG A 89 18.36 -2.90 -24.43
CA ARG A 89 19.38 -3.95 -24.32
C ARG A 89 20.00 -3.98 -22.93
N ALA A 90 20.47 -2.82 -22.43
CA ALA A 90 21.10 -2.74 -21.11
C ALA A 90 20.19 -3.24 -19.97
N ILE A 91 18.90 -2.92 -20.00
CA ILE A 91 17.92 -3.40 -19.02
C ILE A 91 17.68 -4.91 -19.19
N SER A 92 17.52 -5.39 -20.43
CA SER A 92 17.29 -6.81 -20.72
C SER A 92 18.46 -7.68 -20.28
N ASP A 93 19.69 -7.25 -20.51
CA ASP A 93 20.90 -7.99 -20.16
C ASP A 93 21.06 -8.10 -18.64
N ARG A 94 20.77 -7.02 -17.90
CA ARG A 94 20.77 -7.02 -16.43
C ARG A 94 19.68 -7.92 -15.84
N LEU A 95 18.47 -7.89 -16.41
CA LEU A 95 17.38 -8.78 -16.01
C LEU A 95 17.73 -10.25 -16.30
N ALA A 96 18.39 -10.53 -17.43
CA ALA A 96 18.84 -11.89 -17.79
C ALA A 96 19.94 -12.39 -16.85
N ALA A 97 20.89 -11.53 -16.46
CA ALA A 97 21.93 -11.86 -15.50
C ALA A 97 21.35 -12.17 -14.10
N ASP A 98 20.41 -11.36 -13.62
CA ASP A 98 19.70 -11.61 -12.35
C ASP A 98 18.91 -12.91 -12.39
N ALA A 99 18.22 -13.17 -13.51
CA ALA A 99 17.49 -14.41 -13.72
C ALA A 99 18.42 -15.63 -13.74
N ALA A 100 19.60 -15.54 -14.37
CA ALA A 100 20.58 -16.63 -14.39
C ALA A 100 21.14 -16.94 -12.99
N LEU A 101 21.38 -15.91 -12.16
CA LEU A 101 21.87 -16.08 -10.78
C LEU A 101 20.82 -16.72 -9.86
N HIS A 102 19.53 -16.43 -10.09
CA HIS A 102 18.45 -16.89 -9.22
C HIS A 102 17.70 -18.14 -9.74
N SER A 103 17.77 -18.43 -11.04
CA SER A 103 17.17 -19.64 -11.64
C SER A 103 17.89 -20.92 -11.23
N ALA A 104 19.16 -20.83 -10.81
CA ALA A 104 19.89 -21.94 -10.21
C ALA A 104 19.46 -22.26 -8.76
N SER A 105 18.87 -21.30 -8.02
CA SER A 105 18.67 -21.48 -6.56
C SER A 105 17.30 -22.04 -6.17
N THR A 106 16.17 -21.70 -6.80
CA THR A 106 14.89 -22.16 -6.24
C THR A 106 13.77 -22.17 -7.27
N ARG A 107 13.40 -23.36 -7.74
CA ARG A 107 12.02 -23.60 -8.23
C ARG A 107 11.09 -23.35 -7.04
N HIS A 108 10.53 -22.14 -6.95
CA HIS A 108 9.55 -21.78 -5.93
C HIS A 108 8.26 -22.55 -6.20
N ALA A 109 8.21 -23.79 -5.75
CA ALA A 109 6.97 -24.53 -5.72
C ALA A 109 6.13 -23.89 -4.60
N LEU A 110 5.05 -23.21 -5.00
CA LEU A 110 4.08 -22.57 -4.09
C LEU A 110 3.56 -23.56 -3.04
N TRP A 111 3.51 -24.84 -3.39
CA TRP A 111 2.98 -25.90 -2.54
C TRP A 111 3.87 -26.24 -1.34
N PRO A 112 5.20 -26.43 -1.48
CA PRO A 112 6.14 -26.43 -0.36
C PRO A 112 6.09 -25.18 0.50
N ALA A 113 5.99 -23.98 -0.09
CA ALA A 113 5.95 -22.74 0.68
C ALA A 113 4.69 -22.64 1.57
N LEU A 114 3.54 -23.12 1.07
CA LEU A 114 2.29 -23.18 1.85
C LEU A 114 2.29 -24.27 2.94
N LYS A 115 3.20 -25.25 2.86
CA LYS A 115 3.39 -26.31 3.86
C LYS A 115 4.52 -26.01 4.84
N ASP A 116 5.26 -24.93 4.62
CA ASP A 116 6.33 -24.52 5.53
C ASP A 116 5.71 -23.98 6.82
N ALA A 117 6.04 -24.62 7.94
CA ALA A 117 5.55 -24.24 9.27
C ALA A 117 5.92 -22.80 9.64
N ARG A 118 7.05 -22.27 9.15
CA ARG A 118 7.45 -20.87 9.38
C ARG A 118 6.54 -19.91 8.64
N VAL A 119 6.18 -20.22 7.39
CA VAL A 119 5.26 -19.41 6.59
C VAL A 119 3.86 -19.43 7.21
N LEU A 120 3.38 -20.61 7.64
CA LEU A 120 2.08 -20.73 8.31
C LEU A 120 2.07 -20.00 9.66
N LEU A 121 3.15 -20.10 10.46
CA LEU A 121 3.26 -19.38 11.73
C LEU A 121 3.29 -17.87 11.53
N LEU A 122 4.12 -17.37 10.60
CA LEU A 122 4.16 -15.94 10.25
C LEU A 122 2.81 -15.47 9.70
N GLY A 123 2.15 -16.29 8.88
CA GLY A 123 0.81 -16.02 8.37
C GLY A 123 -0.24 -15.94 9.50
N LEU A 124 -0.17 -16.84 10.48
CA LEU A 124 -1.08 -16.84 11.64
C LEU A 124 -0.85 -15.62 12.54
N VAL A 125 0.42 -15.27 12.80
CA VAL A 125 0.78 -14.06 13.55
C VAL A 125 0.27 -12.82 12.82
N TYR A 126 0.49 -12.74 11.51
CA TYR A 126 -0.01 -11.64 10.70
C TYR A 126 -1.55 -11.58 10.68
N PHE A 127 -2.22 -12.73 10.60
CA PHE A 127 -3.67 -12.82 10.68
C PHE A 127 -4.19 -12.27 12.01
N GLY A 128 -3.62 -12.70 13.15
CA GLY A 128 -3.99 -12.18 14.46
C GLY A 128 -3.76 -10.68 14.58
N LEU A 129 -2.67 -10.16 14.02
CA LEU A 129 -2.38 -8.74 13.98
C LEU A 129 -3.44 -7.96 13.17
N VAL A 130 -3.79 -8.45 11.99
CA VAL A 130 -4.81 -7.82 11.13
C VAL A 130 -6.19 -7.88 11.77
N VAL A 131 -6.58 -9.01 12.34
CA VAL A 131 -7.85 -9.16 13.08
C VAL A 131 -7.90 -8.21 14.27
N GLY A 132 -6.83 -8.12 15.05
CA GLY A 132 -6.74 -7.18 16.17
C GLY A 132 -6.84 -5.73 15.71
N LEU A 133 -6.12 -5.37 14.64
CA LEU A 133 -6.11 -4.01 14.08
C LEU A 133 -7.51 -3.57 13.62
N TYR A 134 -8.18 -4.38 12.80
CA TYR A 134 -9.53 -4.07 12.30
C TYR A 134 -10.59 -4.23 13.39
N GLY A 135 -10.45 -5.22 14.27
CA GLY A 135 -11.36 -5.44 15.39
C GLY A 135 -11.40 -4.23 16.31
N ILE A 136 -10.24 -3.77 16.78
CA ILE A 136 -10.14 -2.57 17.62
C ILE A 136 -10.57 -1.33 16.83
N GLY A 137 -10.12 -1.18 15.58
CA GLY A 137 -10.42 -0.02 14.74
C GLY A 137 -11.91 0.21 14.50
N LEU A 138 -12.69 -0.86 14.30
CA LEU A 138 -14.12 -0.76 14.02
C LEU A 138 -14.98 -0.77 15.28
N TRP A 139 -14.66 -1.63 16.26
CA TRP A 139 -15.52 -1.85 17.42
C TRP A 139 -15.29 -0.85 18.55
N LEU A 140 -14.06 -0.36 18.74
CA LEU A 140 -13.76 0.54 19.85
C LEU A 140 -14.57 1.86 19.77
N PRO A 141 -14.69 2.53 18.60
CA PRO A 141 -15.56 3.70 18.47
C PRO A 141 -17.03 3.38 18.75
N GLN A 142 -17.51 2.22 18.29
CA GLN A 142 -18.90 1.77 18.49
C GLN A 142 -19.21 1.46 19.96
N MET A 143 -18.28 0.85 20.70
CA MET A 143 -18.43 0.60 22.13
C MET A 143 -18.51 1.91 22.91
N ILE A 144 -17.64 2.88 22.62
CA ILE A 144 -17.68 4.19 23.29
C ILE A 144 -18.98 4.93 22.93
N GLN A 145 -19.43 4.83 21.67
CA GLN A 145 -20.73 5.38 21.28
C GLN A 145 -21.90 4.74 22.04
N ALA A 146 -21.87 3.41 22.24
CA ALA A 146 -22.89 2.69 23.00
C ALA A 146 -22.93 3.09 24.50
N MET A 147 -21.85 3.64 25.04
CA MET A 147 -21.80 4.20 26.40
C MET A 147 -22.46 5.58 26.51
N GLY A 148 -22.98 6.14 25.41
CA GLY A 148 -23.72 7.42 25.40
C GLY A 148 -22.86 8.67 25.17
N TYR A 149 -21.58 8.51 24.78
CA TYR A 149 -20.70 9.64 24.48
C TYR A 149 -21.03 10.27 23.12
N THR A 150 -20.86 11.59 23.04
CA THR A 150 -21.03 12.33 21.78
C THR A 150 -19.87 12.06 20.80
N PRO A 151 -20.07 12.21 19.48
CA PRO A 151 -19.01 11.97 18.48
C PRO A 151 -17.69 12.72 18.75
N GLY A 152 -17.77 13.95 19.26
CA GLY A 152 -16.59 14.74 19.63
C GLY A 152 -15.81 14.15 20.82
N GLN A 153 -16.52 13.65 21.84
CA GLN A 153 -15.91 13.00 23.00
C GLN A 153 -15.28 11.65 22.64
N ILE A 154 -15.92 10.88 21.75
CA ILE A 154 -15.36 9.62 21.24
C ILE A 154 -14.00 9.87 20.60
N GLY A 155 -13.87 10.90 19.75
CA GLY A 155 -12.60 11.27 19.13
C GLY A 155 -11.51 11.60 20.14
N MET A 156 -11.83 12.37 21.18
CA MET A 156 -10.87 12.71 22.25
C MET A 156 -10.41 11.48 23.04
N ILE A 157 -11.33 10.56 23.34
CA ILE A 157 -11.02 9.31 24.06
C ILE A 157 -10.11 8.42 23.20
N LEU A 158 -10.39 8.30 21.90
CA LEU A 158 -9.63 7.46 20.96
C LEU A 158 -8.23 8.02 20.66
N ILE A 159 -8.02 9.33 20.75
CA ILE A 159 -6.70 9.94 20.57
C ILE A 159 -5.69 9.39 21.59
N VAL A 160 -6.11 9.08 22.82
CA VAL A 160 -5.21 8.59 23.88
C VAL A 160 -4.60 7.21 23.53
N PRO A 161 -5.37 6.14 23.28
CA PRO A 161 -4.82 4.82 22.96
C PRO A 161 -4.09 4.81 21.60
N TYR A 162 -4.59 5.52 20.58
CA TYR A 162 -3.91 5.59 19.29
C TYR A 162 -2.62 6.41 19.36
N GLY A 163 -2.60 7.50 20.12
CA GLY A 163 -1.40 8.29 20.37
C GLY A 163 -0.33 7.47 21.10
N PHE A 164 -0.71 6.73 22.13
CA PHE A 164 0.21 5.80 22.81
C PHE A 164 0.74 4.72 21.86
N SER A 165 -0.12 4.15 21.02
CA SER A 165 0.26 3.15 20.02
C SER A 165 1.27 3.73 19.01
N ALA A 166 1.08 4.97 18.55
CA ALA A 166 2.00 5.65 17.64
C ALA A 166 3.37 5.90 18.29
N ILE A 167 3.40 6.35 19.55
CA ILE A 167 4.65 6.55 20.30
C ILE A 167 5.36 5.21 20.50
N ALA A 168 4.63 4.18 20.95
CA ALA A 168 5.18 2.84 21.13
C ALA A 168 5.77 2.29 19.82
N MET A 169 5.07 2.47 18.69
CA MET A 169 5.56 2.08 17.37
C MET A 169 6.84 2.83 16.96
N LEU A 170 6.93 4.14 17.22
CA LEU A 170 8.15 4.92 16.93
C LEU A 170 9.33 4.53 17.82
N VAL A 171 9.08 4.23 19.10
CA VAL A 171 10.12 3.77 20.04
C VAL A 171 10.60 2.38 19.65
N TRP A 172 9.67 1.47 19.39
CA TRP A 172 9.98 0.09 19.03
C TRP A 172 10.64 0.00 17.65
N GLY A 173 10.19 0.78 16.67
CA GLY A 173 10.81 0.86 15.35
C GLY A 173 12.26 1.34 15.43
N ARG A 174 12.53 2.40 16.22
CA ARG A 174 13.90 2.86 16.47
C ARG A 174 14.74 1.81 17.19
N HIS A 175 14.15 1.09 18.13
CA HIS A 175 14.86 0.03 18.85
C HIS A 175 15.23 -1.12 17.91
N SER A 176 14.28 -1.58 17.08
CA SER A 176 14.49 -2.64 16.08
C SER A 176 15.54 -2.28 15.04
N ASP A 177 15.54 -1.02 14.56
CA ASP A 177 16.57 -0.52 13.64
C ASP A 177 17.96 -0.47 14.29
N GLN A 178 18.03 -0.24 15.61
CA GLN A 178 19.29 -0.22 16.36
C GLN A 178 19.80 -1.61 16.75
N SER A 179 18.91 -2.55 17.04
CA SER A 179 19.26 -3.93 17.43
C SER A 179 19.53 -4.84 16.22
N GLY A 180 19.16 -4.42 15.01
CA GLY A 180 19.50 -5.14 13.78
C GLY A 180 18.79 -6.48 13.62
N GLU A 181 17.70 -6.70 14.36
CA GLU A 181 16.85 -7.89 14.22
C GLU A 181 16.09 -7.80 12.89
N ARG A 182 16.53 -8.57 11.90
CA ARG A 182 15.94 -8.69 10.56
C ARG A 182 15.14 -9.98 10.43
#